data_AF-A0A813L6K0-F1
#
_entry.id   AF-A0A813L6K0-F1
#
_cell.length_a   1.000
_cell.length_b   1.000
_cell.length_c   1.000
_cell.angle_alpha   90.00
_cell.angle_beta   90.00
_cell.angle_gamma   90.00
#
_symmetry.space_group_name_H-M   'P 1'
#
loop_
_entity.id
_entity.type
_entity.pdbx_description
1 polymer ?
#
loop_
_entity_poly.entity_id
_entity_poly.type
_entity_poly.pdbx_seq_one_letter_code
_entity_poly.pdbx_strand_id
1 'polypeptide(L)'
;MFVHFNDLKADLQGEMLGIGRFLEVEVDEELLPDLVKACTFEEMKKNADTVAPLNGRVWKGGGNDFIFKGTNHRWKGVLSDEQVAAYEEKASRVLPPKCAKWLEEGSGSSV
;
A
#
# COMPACT_ATOMS: atom_id res chain seq x y z
N MET A 1 15.16 5.47 -0.67
CA MET A 1 13.85 5.78 -1.30
C MET A 1 12.77 5.65 -0.24
N PHE A 2 11.79 6.55 -0.22
CA PHE A 2 10.55 6.35 0.55
C PHE A 2 9.46 5.89 -0.41
N VAL A 3 8.63 4.95 0.03
CA VAL A 3 7.52 4.39 -0.75
C VAL A 3 6.25 4.60 0.05
N HIS A 4 5.19 5.06 -0.61
CA HIS A 4 3.89 5.22 0.00
C HIS A 4 2.86 4.30 -0.65
N PHE A 5 1.97 3.72 0.15
CA PHE A 5 0.98 2.76 -0.37
C PHE A 5 -0.05 3.42 -1.30
N ASN A 6 -0.37 4.70 -1.10
CA ASN A 6 -1.20 5.45 -2.07
C ASN A 6 -0.51 5.55 -3.43
N ASP A 7 0.79 5.78 -3.46
CA ASP A 7 1.57 5.94 -4.70
C ASP A 7 1.64 4.59 -5.45
N LEU A 8 1.92 3.49 -4.72
CA LEU A 8 1.87 2.12 -5.28
C LEU A 8 0.52 1.76 -5.90
N LYS A 9 -0.56 2.29 -5.33
CA LYS A 9 -1.90 2.08 -5.86
C LYS A 9 -2.23 2.97 -7.05
N ALA A 10 -1.65 4.17 -7.11
CA ALA A 10 -1.87 5.11 -8.19
C ALA A 10 -1.07 4.72 -9.44
N ASP A 11 0.17 4.28 -9.28
CA ASP A 11 1.06 3.85 -10.36
C ASP A 11 1.98 2.71 -9.90
N LEU A 12 1.46 1.48 -9.92
CA LEU A 12 2.22 0.30 -9.50
C LEU A 12 3.48 0.08 -10.34
N GLN A 13 3.37 0.27 -11.66
CA GLN A 13 4.50 0.05 -12.58
C GLN A 13 5.61 1.08 -12.35
N GLY A 14 5.26 2.37 -12.28
CA GLY A 14 6.23 3.44 -12.03
C GLY A 14 6.93 3.28 -10.68
N GLU A 15 6.20 2.93 -9.63
CA GLU A 15 6.77 2.67 -8.31
C GLU A 15 7.68 1.43 -8.30
N MET A 16 7.29 0.33 -8.99
CA MET A 16 8.15 -0.86 -9.13
C MET A 16 9.45 -0.54 -9.86
N LEU A 17 9.40 0.25 -10.95
CA LEU A 17 10.60 0.72 -11.65
C LEU A 17 11.44 1.65 -10.76
N GLY A 18 10.82 2.50 -9.95
CA GLY A 18 11.49 3.34 -8.96
C GLY A 18 12.26 2.51 -7.93
N ILE A 19 11.61 1.47 -7.40
CA ILE A 19 12.23 0.51 -6.47
C ILE A 19 13.39 -0.22 -7.15
N GLY A 20 13.21 -0.70 -8.38
CA GLY A 20 14.27 -1.34 -9.17
C GLY A 20 15.52 -0.45 -9.30
N ARG A 21 15.33 0.81 -9.71
CA ARG A 21 16.43 1.80 -9.77
C ARG A 21 17.12 2.02 -8.42
N PHE A 22 16.34 2.10 -7.34
CA PHE A 22 16.90 2.29 -5.99
C PHE A 22 17.71 1.08 -5.51
N LEU A 23 17.30 -0.13 -5.91
CA LEU A 23 17.97 -1.39 -5.56
C LEU A 23 19.08 -1.76 -6.55
N GLU A 24 19.33 -0.95 -7.59
CA GLU A 24 20.26 -1.26 -8.68
C GLU A 24 19.92 -2.59 -9.39
N VAL A 25 18.62 -2.90 -9.51
CA VAL A 25 18.09 -4.06 -10.21
C VAL A 25 17.57 -3.63 -11.58
N GLU A 26 18.15 -4.20 -12.63
CA GLU A 26 17.64 -4.05 -13.99
C GLU A 26 16.34 -4.86 -14.13
N VAL A 27 15.28 -4.19 -14.55
CA VAL A 27 13.98 -4.82 -14.80
C VAL A 27 13.86 -5.02 -16.29
N ASP A 28 13.80 -6.29 -16.70
CA ASP A 28 13.54 -6.67 -18.08
C ASP A 28 12.18 -6.10 -18.52
N GLU A 29 12.18 -5.27 -19.56
CA GLU A 29 10.99 -4.62 -20.11
C GLU A 29 9.97 -5.64 -20.63
N GLU A 30 10.43 -6.81 -21.09
CA GLU A 30 9.55 -7.89 -21.56
C GLU A 30 8.81 -8.57 -20.40
N LEU A 31 9.43 -8.64 -19.21
CA LEU A 31 8.84 -9.25 -18.01
C LEU A 31 8.02 -8.27 -17.18
N LEU A 32 8.25 -6.96 -17.33
CA LEU A 32 7.61 -5.93 -16.52
C LEU A 32 6.07 -6.05 -16.46
N PRO A 33 5.33 -6.27 -17.57
CA PRO A 33 3.88 -6.40 -17.51
C PRO A 33 3.41 -7.56 -16.62
N ASP A 34 4.11 -8.70 -16.67
CA ASP A 34 3.78 -9.88 -15.89
C ASP A 34 4.12 -9.69 -14.40
N LEU A 35 5.24 -9.03 -14.11
CA LEU A 35 5.62 -8.65 -12.75
C LEU A 35 4.59 -7.71 -12.12
N VAL A 36 4.18 -6.66 -12.85
CA VAL A 36 3.15 -5.71 -12.41
C VAL A 36 1.84 -6.45 -12.14
N LYS A 37 1.41 -7.31 -13.08
CA LYS A 37 0.20 -8.11 -12.93
C LYS A 37 0.24 -9.00 -11.68
N ALA A 38 1.34 -9.72 -11.46
CA ALA A 38 1.52 -10.61 -10.31
C ALA A 38 1.42 -9.87 -8.97
N CYS A 39 1.81 -8.59 -8.94
CA CYS A 39 1.74 -7.73 -7.76
C CYS A 39 0.41 -6.96 -7.61
N THR A 40 -0.55 -7.12 -8.52
CA THR A 40 -1.88 -6.51 -8.36
C THR A 40 -2.66 -7.14 -7.22
N PHE A 41 -3.54 -6.37 -6.58
CA PHE A 41 -4.41 -6.89 -5.52
C PHE A 41 -5.23 -8.10 -5.97
N GLU A 42 -5.81 -8.06 -7.17
CA GLU A 42 -6.63 -9.15 -7.70
C GLU A 42 -5.83 -10.44 -7.88
N GLU A 43 -4.63 -10.38 -8.47
CA GLU A 43 -3.81 -11.57 -8.65
C GLU A 43 -3.25 -12.09 -7.31
N MET A 44 -2.84 -11.19 -6.40
CA MET A 44 -2.44 -11.58 -5.05
C MET A 44 -3.60 -12.22 -4.27
N LYS A 45 -4.82 -11.69 -4.39
CA LYS A 45 -6.02 -12.21 -3.73
C LYS A 45 -6.39 -13.60 -4.26
N LYS A 46 -6.32 -13.79 -5.58
CA LYS A 46 -6.55 -15.08 -6.22
C LYS A 46 -5.55 -16.15 -5.75
N ASN A 47 -4.32 -15.76 -5.46
CA ASN A 47 -3.25 -16.63 -4.99
C ASN A 47 -2.96 -16.49 -3.48
N ALA A 48 -3.94 -16.05 -2.68
CA ALA A 48 -3.71 -15.56 -1.33
C ALA A 48 -3.02 -16.57 -0.40
N ASP A 49 -3.33 -17.86 -0.51
CA ASP A 49 -2.69 -18.90 0.32
C ASP A 49 -1.24 -19.18 -0.07
N THR A 50 -0.78 -18.74 -1.24
CA THR A 50 0.62 -18.90 -1.67
C THR A 50 1.45 -17.67 -1.32
N VAL A 51 0.84 -16.48 -1.37
CA VAL A 51 1.55 -15.20 -1.15
C VAL A 51 1.43 -14.69 0.28
N ALA A 52 0.44 -15.15 1.05
CA ALA A 52 0.33 -14.81 2.46
C ALA A 52 1.43 -15.50 3.28
N PRO A 53 1.97 -14.84 4.32
CA PRO A 53 2.94 -15.45 5.22
C PRO A 53 2.45 -16.78 5.77
N LEU A 54 3.34 -17.78 5.83
CA LEU A 54 3.02 -19.13 6.31
C LEU A 54 1.80 -19.76 5.62
N ASN A 55 1.58 -19.41 4.35
CA ASN A 55 0.44 -19.84 3.54
C ASN A 55 -0.92 -19.51 4.17
N GLY A 56 -1.00 -18.39 4.90
CA GLY A 56 -2.23 -17.96 5.54
C GLY A 56 -2.64 -18.75 6.79
N ARG A 57 -1.86 -19.76 7.22
CA ARG A 57 -2.26 -20.72 8.28
C ARG A 57 -2.55 -20.08 9.64
N VAL A 58 -1.99 -18.90 9.91
CA VAL A 58 -2.23 -18.18 11.16
C VAL A 58 -3.54 -17.39 11.15
N TRP A 59 -4.17 -17.21 9.98
CA TRP A 59 -5.46 -16.53 9.83
C TRP A 59 -6.62 -17.53 9.76
N LYS A 60 -7.74 -17.19 10.40
CA LYS A 60 -8.94 -18.05 10.45
C LYS A 60 -9.52 -18.33 9.06
N GLY A 61 -9.55 -17.33 8.18
CA GLY A 61 -9.96 -17.44 6.77
C GLY A 61 -8.79 -17.65 5.80
N GLY A 62 -7.64 -18.11 6.28
CA GLY A 62 -6.46 -18.35 5.44
C GLY A 62 -5.88 -17.08 4.85
N GLY A 63 -5.20 -17.20 3.71
CA GLY A 63 -4.59 -16.06 3.02
C GLY A 63 -5.60 -14.99 2.61
N ASN A 64 -6.87 -15.36 2.40
CA ASN A 64 -7.93 -14.43 2.03
C ASN A 64 -8.22 -13.39 3.12
N ASP A 65 -8.06 -13.74 4.40
CA ASP A 65 -8.18 -12.79 5.51
C ASP A 65 -6.96 -11.87 5.59
N PHE A 66 -5.78 -12.35 5.20
CA PHE A 66 -4.57 -11.54 5.13
C PHE A 66 -4.66 -10.51 3.99
N ILE A 67 -4.93 -10.98 2.76
CA ILE A 67 -5.13 -10.13 1.58
C ILE A 67 -6.59 -9.67 1.56
N PHE A 68 -7.00 -8.77 2.46
CA PHE A 68 -8.44 -8.55 2.71
C PHE A 68 -9.19 -7.77 1.61
N LYS A 69 -8.99 -6.44 1.53
CA LYS A 69 -9.78 -5.53 0.65
C LYS A 69 -8.95 -4.67 -0.31
N GLY A 70 -7.65 -4.48 -0.06
CA GLY A 70 -6.78 -3.71 -0.97
C GLY A 70 -7.17 -2.25 -1.19
N THR A 71 -8.04 -1.66 -0.35
CA THR A 71 -8.54 -0.29 -0.49
C THR A 71 -8.02 0.64 0.62
N ASN A 72 -7.85 1.92 0.29
CA ASN A 72 -7.39 2.96 1.22
C ASN A 72 -8.62 3.65 1.86
N HIS A 73 -8.37 4.52 2.84
CA HIS A 73 -9.40 5.28 3.56
C HIS A 73 -10.44 4.41 4.31
N ARG A 74 -10.10 3.17 4.64
CA ARG A 74 -11.00 2.24 5.34
C ARG A 74 -11.34 2.64 6.78
N TRP A 75 -10.69 3.66 7.31
CA TRP A 75 -11.01 4.26 8.60
C TRP A 75 -12.27 5.15 8.52
N LYS A 76 -12.62 5.66 7.33
CA LYS A 76 -13.80 6.52 7.13
C LYS A 76 -15.07 5.72 7.41
N GLY A 77 -15.91 6.24 8.30
CA GLY A 77 -17.12 5.56 8.78
C GLY A 77 -16.88 4.44 9.79
N VAL A 78 -15.63 4.17 10.16
CA VAL A 78 -15.27 3.28 11.28
C VAL A 78 -14.92 4.09 12.52
N LEU A 79 -14.14 5.17 12.33
CA LEU A 79 -13.83 6.13 13.38
C LEU A 79 -14.92 7.19 13.46
N SER A 80 -15.26 7.62 14.69
CA SER A 80 -16.14 8.78 14.91
C SER A 80 -15.40 10.09 14.61
N ASP A 81 -16.15 11.16 14.39
CA ASP A 81 -15.59 12.48 14.14
C ASP A 81 -14.68 12.94 15.29
N GLU A 82 -15.03 12.62 16.55
CA GLU A 82 -14.19 12.93 17.72
C GLU A 82 -12.87 12.14 17.71
N GLN A 83 -12.89 10.88 17.27
CA GLN A 83 -11.68 10.05 17.17
C GLN A 83 -10.74 10.56 16.06
N VAL A 84 -11.32 11.00 14.95
CA VAL A 84 -10.58 11.60 13.83
C VAL A 84 -9.94 12.92 14.28
N ALA A 85 -10.70 13.80 14.93
CA ALA A 85 -10.18 15.06 15.47
C ALA A 85 -9.05 14.84 16.49
N ALA A 86 -9.19 13.85 17.38
CA ALA A 86 -8.13 13.50 18.34
C ALA A 86 -6.85 12.99 17.64
N TYR A 87 -6.98 12.22 16.56
CA TYR A 87 -5.86 11.79 15.73
C TYR A 87 -5.17 12.98 15.05
N GLU A 88 -5.93 13.87 14.42
CA GLU A 88 -5.42 15.06 13.72
C GLU A 88 -4.68 16.00 14.68
N GLU A 89 -5.26 16.27 15.86
CA GLU A 89 -4.62 17.07 16.90
C GLU A 89 -3.27 16.44 17.30
N LYS A 90 -3.27 15.13 17.57
CA LYS A 90 -2.06 14.41 17.95
C LYS A 90 -1.00 14.46 16.84
N ALA A 91 -1.38 14.22 15.60
CA ALA A 91 -0.50 14.25 14.44
C ALA A 91 0.15 15.62 14.29
N SER A 92 -0.63 16.71 14.37
CA SER A 92 -0.12 18.09 14.25
C SER A 92 0.91 18.47 15.33
N ARG A 93 0.79 17.87 16.52
CA ARG A 93 1.71 18.11 17.65
C ARG A 93 3.03 17.36 17.55
N VAL A 94 3.04 16.20 16.87
CA VAL A 94 4.22 15.31 16.85
C VAL A 94 4.89 15.21 15.49
N LEU A 95 4.27 15.73 14.44
CA LEU A 95 4.79 15.70 13.08
C LEU A 95 4.89 17.11 12.48
N PRO A 96 5.99 17.43 11.77
CA PRO A 96 6.01 18.60 10.90
C PRO A 96 4.90 18.52 9.84
N PRO A 97 4.32 19.66 9.41
CA PRO A 97 3.19 19.67 8.47
C PRO A 97 3.43 18.87 7.18
N LYS A 98 4.64 18.93 6.61
CA LYS A 98 5.00 18.16 5.40
C LYS A 98 5.01 16.65 5.65
N CYS A 99 5.47 16.21 6.82
CA CYS A 99 5.50 14.80 7.19
C CYS A 99 4.08 14.27 7.44
N ALA A 100 3.24 15.04 8.15
CA ALA A 100 1.84 14.66 8.38
C ALA A 100 1.10 14.49 7.04
N LYS A 101 1.25 15.45 6.12
CA LYS A 101 0.66 15.37 4.78
C LYS A 101 1.14 14.15 4.00
N TRP A 102 2.46 13.89 3.98
CA TRP A 102 3.00 12.74 3.25
C TRP A 102 2.53 11.40 3.82
N LEU A 103 2.39 11.26 5.14
CA LEU A 103 1.90 10.04 5.79
C LEU A 103 0.42 9.75 5.49
N GLU A 104 -0.38 10.77 5.23
CA GLU A 104 -1.81 10.61 4.93
C GLU A 104 -2.05 10.42 3.43
N GLU A 105 -1.42 11.24 2.61
CA GLU A 105 -1.74 11.36 1.18
C GLU A 105 -0.71 10.69 0.27
N GLY A 106 0.52 10.46 0.74
CA GLY A 106 1.65 10.04 -0.09
C GLY A 106 2.37 11.21 -0.73
N SER A 107 3.11 10.93 -1.81
CA SER A 107 3.99 11.92 -2.46
C SER A 107 3.22 12.94 -3.31
N GLY A 108 1.92 12.75 -3.47
CA GLY A 108 1.05 13.65 -4.21
C GLY A 108 1.23 13.54 -5.71
N SER A 109 0.78 12.42 -6.29
CA SER A 109 0.24 12.47 -7.65
C SER A 109 -1.24 12.79 -7.55
N SER A 110 -1.55 14.07 -7.44
CA SER A 110 -2.89 14.57 -7.74
C SER A 110 -3.15 14.30 -9.22
N VAL A 111 -4.15 13.49 -9.53
CA VAL A 111 -4.94 13.65 -10.76
C VAL A 111 -6.29 14.17 -10.33
#